data_AF-A0A1V3S034-F1
#
_entry.id   AF-A0A1V3S034-F1
#
_cell.length_a   1.000
_cell.length_b   1.000
_cell.length_c   1.000
_cell.angle_alpha   90.00
_cell.angle_beta   90.00
_cell.angle_gamma   90.00
#
_symmetry.space_group_name_H-M   'P 1'
#
loop_
_entity.id
_entity.type
_entity.pdbx_description
1 polymer ?
#
loop_
_entity_poly.entity_id
_entity_poly.type
_entity_poly.pdbx_seq_one_letter_code
_entity_poly.pdbx_strand_id
1 'polypeptide(L)'
;MNRKHITAIAAALIALSATQVFAADGPKTREQVKAELAEAVRTGNVPADNESGLMLNQVRPDLYPSQERSVGKTRAEVKAELNEAVRTGNIVADGESGKKLNELFPARYAAKAAVDALTAAR
;
A
#
# COMPACT_ATOMS: atom_id res chain seq x y z
N MET A 1 -71.78 4.72 -24.26
CA MET A 1 -71.34 6.06 -24.69
C MET A 1 -70.17 6.46 -23.79
N ASN A 2 -68.89 6.55 -24.16
CA ASN A 2 -68.11 6.36 -25.39
C ASN A 2 -66.69 5.93 -24.96
N ARG A 3 -66.13 4.90 -25.60
CA ARG A 3 -64.69 4.59 -25.59
C ARG A 3 -64.02 5.50 -26.62
N LYS A 4 -62.97 6.28 -26.30
CA LYS A 4 -61.88 6.73 -27.22
C LYS A 4 -60.72 7.41 -26.46
N HIS A 5 -59.56 6.74 -26.45
CA HIS A 5 -58.22 7.28 -26.79
C HIS A 5 -57.37 8.14 -25.82
N ILE A 6 -56.18 7.56 -25.52
CA ILE A 6 -54.82 8.16 -25.60
C ILE A 6 -54.34 9.07 -24.46
N THR A 7 -53.41 8.54 -23.65
CA THR A 7 -52.18 9.25 -23.16
C THR A 7 -51.31 8.20 -22.45
N ALA A 8 -50.41 7.49 -23.13
CA ALA A 8 -48.98 7.85 -23.18
C ALA A 8 -48.62 9.00 -22.22
N ILE A 9 -48.09 8.67 -21.04
CA ILE A 9 -47.07 9.37 -20.22
C ILE A 9 -46.89 8.49 -18.97
N ALA A 10 -46.11 7.42 -19.11
CA ALA A 10 -45.47 6.77 -17.96
C ALA A 10 -44.00 7.23 -17.95
N ALA A 11 -43.82 8.55 -17.91
CA ALA A 11 -42.55 9.17 -17.56
C ALA A 11 -42.57 9.39 -16.05
N ALA A 12 -42.06 8.41 -15.30
CA ALA A 12 -41.83 8.55 -13.88
C ALA A 12 -40.52 7.83 -13.50
N LEU A 13 -39.42 8.57 -13.67
CA LEU A 13 -38.34 8.71 -12.69
C LEU A 13 -38.06 7.49 -11.80
N ILE A 14 -37.05 6.70 -12.15
CA ILE A 14 -36.20 6.07 -11.14
C ILE A 14 -34.75 6.43 -11.46
N ALA A 15 -34.33 7.50 -10.78
CA ALA A 15 -33.00 7.80 -10.28
C ALA A 15 -31.82 7.08 -10.94
N LEU A 16 -31.12 7.85 -11.80
CA LEU A 16 -29.68 8.09 -11.71
C LEU A 16 -28.94 7.09 -10.81
N SER A 17 -28.52 5.97 -11.39
CA SER A 17 -27.39 5.20 -10.86
C SER A 17 -26.15 6.09 -11.02
N ALA A 18 -26.01 7.06 -10.12
CA ALA A 18 -24.75 7.71 -9.86
C ALA A 18 -23.82 6.59 -9.43
N THR A 19 -22.90 6.22 -10.31
CA THR A 19 -21.71 5.45 -9.97
C THR A 19 -21.02 6.22 -8.85
N GLN A 20 -21.28 5.83 -7.59
CA GLN A 20 -20.65 6.39 -6.41
C GLN A 20 -19.19 5.88 -6.42
N VAL A 21 -18.34 6.49 -7.24
CA VAL A 21 -16.89 6.40 -7.08
C VAL A 21 -16.51 7.48 -6.07
N PHE A 22 -16.76 7.20 -4.79
CA PHE A 22 -16.15 7.95 -3.71
C PHE A 22 -15.13 7.07 -3.01
N ALA A 23 -13.99 7.67 -2.67
CA ALA A 23 -12.96 7.08 -1.82
C ALA A 23 -13.64 6.36 -0.64
N ALA A 24 -13.27 5.09 -0.42
CA ALA A 24 -14.02 4.14 0.40
C ALA A 24 -14.22 4.57 1.87
N ASP A 25 -13.49 5.58 2.37
CA ASP A 25 -13.63 6.06 3.73
C ASP A 25 -14.02 7.54 3.75
N GLY A 26 -15.31 7.80 4.01
CA GLY A 26 -15.77 9.10 4.48
C GLY A 26 -15.22 9.44 5.88
N PRO A 27 -15.55 10.62 6.43
CA PRO A 27 -15.09 11.00 7.76
C PRO A 27 -15.55 9.97 8.80
N LYS A 28 -14.62 9.47 9.63
CA LYS A 28 -14.90 8.46 10.64
C LYS A 28 -15.90 9.00 11.68
N THR A 29 -16.88 8.17 12.01
CA THR A 29 -17.80 8.41 13.12
C THR A 29 -17.07 8.30 14.46
N ARG A 30 -17.60 8.90 15.52
CA ARG A 30 -17.01 8.81 16.86
C ARG A 30 -16.99 7.36 17.36
N GLU A 31 -17.99 6.59 16.98
CA GLU A 31 -18.15 5.17 17.30
C GLU A 31 -17.03 4.35 16.65
N GLN A 32 -16.73 4.60 15.37
CA GLN A 32 -15.60 3.99 14.68
C GLN A 32 -14.27 4.35 15.33
N VAL A 33 -14.06 5.62 15.66
CA VAL A 33 -12.82 6.05 16.35
C VAL A 33 -12.67 5.36 17.70
N LYS A 34 -13.75 5.21 18.48
CA LYS A 34 -13.72 4.49 19.76
C LYS A 34 -13.42 3.00 19.58
N ALA A 35 -14.00 2.38 18.55
CA ALA A 35 -13.74 0.98 18.23
C ALA A 35 -12.26 0.75 17.86
N GLU A 36 -11.71 1.61 17.00
CA GLU A 36 -10.29 1.57 16.62
C GLU A 36 -9.36 1.80 17.81
N LEU A 37 -9.68 2.76 18.69
CA LEU A 37 -8.88 3.01 19.89
C LEU A 37 -8.91 1.79 20.82
N ALA A 38 -10.09 1.20 21.04
CA ALA A 38 -10.22 -0.01 21.85
C ALA A 38 -9.42 -1.18 21.25
N GLU A 39 -9.40 -1.31 19.92
CA GLU A 39 -8.60 -2.30 19.23
C GLU A 39 -7.09 -2.04 19.37
N ALA A 40 -6.64 -0.80 19.20
CA ALA A 40 -5.24 -0.42 19.37
C ALA A 40 -4.76 -0.74 20.79
N VAL A 41 -5.57 -0.43 21.81
CA VAL A 41 -5.27 -0.77 23.21
C VAL A 41 -5.23 -2.29 23.41
N ARG A 42 -6.23 -3.03 22.90
CA ARG A 42 -6.30 -4.50 23.01
C ARG A 42 -5.09 -5.19 22.39
N THR A 43 -4.60 -4.67 21.26
CA THR A 43 -3.51 -5.25 20.48
C THR A 43 -2.13 -4.70 20.87
N GLY A 44 -2.09 -3.68 21.73
CA GLY A 44 -0.87 -2.99 22.15
C GLY A 44 -0.24 -2.16 21.04
N ASN A 45 -1.00 -1.80 19.99
CA ASN A 45 -0.57 -0.88 18.93
C ASN A 45 -0.72 0.58 19.41
N VAL A 46 -0.12 0.87 20.55
CA VAL A 46 -0.09 2.17 21.21
C VAL A 46 1.38 2.50 21.47
N PRO A 47 1.85 3.73 21.19
CA PRO A 47 3.23 4.13 21.49
C PRO A 47 3.57 3.85 22.95
N ALA A 48 4.73 3.24 23.19
CA ALA A 48 5.22 2.96 24.53
C ALA A 48 5.74 4.23 25.23
N ASP A 49 6.30 5.16 24.45
CA ASP A 49 6.80 6.45 24.86
C ASP A 49 6.81 7.42 23.65
N ASN A 50 7.35 8.63 23.85
CA ASN A 50 7.38 9.69 22.83
C ASN A 50 8.70 9.75 22.03
N GLU A 51 9.64 8.83 22.24
CA GLU A 51 11.03 8.95 21.76
C GLU A 51 11.50 7.72 20.96
N SER A 52 11.18 6.52 21.41
CA SER A 52 11.68 5.26 20.85
C SER A 52 10.97 4.84 19.57
N GLY A 53 9.75 5.35 19.33
CA GLY A 53 8.89 4.90 18.24
C GLY A 53 8.41 3.45 18.39
N LEU A 54 8.65 2.82 19.55
CA LEU A 54 8.20 1.46 19.83
C LEU A 54 6.75 1.46 20.31
N MET A 55 6.04 0.38 20.00
CA MET A 55 4.69 0.10 20.46
C MET A 55 4.72 -0.77 21.73
N LEU A 56 3.68 -0.67 22.56
CA LEU A 56 3.59 -1.45 23.81
C LEU A 56 3.68 -2.96 23.57
N ASN A 57 3.14 -3.47 22.46
CA ASN A 57 3.25 -4.88 22.09
C ASN A 57 4.67 -5.34 21.70
N GLN A 58 5.56 -4.41 21.36
CA GLN A 58 6.96 -4.71 21.07
C GLN A 58 7.79 -4.73 22.35
N VAL A 59 7.46 -3.86 23.32
CA VAL A 59 8.16 -3.76 24.61
C VAL A 59 7.68 -4.83 25.59
N ARG A 60 6.38 -5.13 25.60
CA ARG A 60 5.71 -6.08 26.51
C ARG A 60 4.86 -7.09 25.75
N PRO A 61 5.45 -7.91 24.87
CA PRO A 61 4.71 -8.88 24.06
C PRO A 61 3.98 -9.93 24.92
N ASP A 62 4.41 -10.13 26.17
CA ASP A 62 3.77 -11.01 27.15
C ASP A 62 2.35 -10.57 27.55
N LEU A 63 2.04 -9.28 27.39
CA LEU A 63 0.75 -8.71 27.78
C LEU A 63 -0.29 -8.64 26.66
N TYR A 64 0.10 -8.96 25.42
CA TYR A 64 -0.76 -8.79 24.25
C TYR A 64 -0.94 -10.09 23.47
N PRO A 65 -2.08 -10.26 22.77
CA PRO A 65 -2.27 -11.38 21.88
C PRO A 65 -1.15 -11.44 20.83
N SER A 66 -0.69 -12.65 20.52
CA SER A 66 0.26 -12.86 19.42
C SER A 66 -0.39 -12.37 18.12
N GLN A 67 0.18 -11.33 17.53
CA GLN A 67 -0.27 -10.83 16.24
C GLN A 67 0.26 -11.75 15.13
N GLU A 68 -0.59 -12.03 14.16
CA GLU A 68 -0.17 -12.66 12.90
C GLU A 68 0.78 -11.69 12.19
N ARG A 69 2.07 -11.97 12.27
CA ARG A 69 3.04 -11.29 11.43
C ARG A 69 2.82 -11.80 10.01
N SER A 70 2.55 -10.91 9.07
CA SER A 70 2.65 -11.25 7.66
C SER A 70 4.02 -11.89 7.43
N VAL A 71 4.06 -13.01 6.71
CA VAL A 71 5.30 -13.70 6.39
C VAL A 71 6.13 -12.74 5.53
N GLY A 72 7.08 -12.05 6.16
CA GLY A 72 8.05 -11.22 5.48
C GLY A 72 8.98 -12.09 4.63
N LYS A 73 9.75 -11.45 3.75
CA LYS A 73 10.79 -12.13 2.95
C LYS A 73 11.71 -12.90 3.88
N THR A 74 12.01 -14.13 3.51
CA THR A 74 13.02 -14.95 4.16
C THR A 74 14.37 -14.26 4.07
N ARG A 75 15.27 -14.56 5.01
CA ARG A 75 16.65 -14.06 4.96
C ARG A 75 17.36 -14.47 3.66
N ALA A 76 16.99 -15.61 3.06
CA ALA A 76 17.54 -16.05 1.79
C ALA A 76 17.09 -15.15 0.63
N GLU A 77 15.80 -14.82 0.56
CA GLU A 77 15.24 -13.92 -0.46
C GLU A 77 15.84 -12.51 -0.33
N VAL A 78 15.93 -11.97 0.89
CA VAL A 78 16.55 -10.65 1.13
C VAL A 78 18.00 -10.63 0.65
N LYS A 79 18.77 -11.69 0.90
CA LYS A 79 20.15 -11.79 0.41
C LYS A 79 20.24 -11.92 -1.10
N ALA A 80 19.32 -12.65 -1.72
CA ALA A 80 19.27 -12.78 -3.17
C ALA A 80 19.00 -11.42 -3.84
N GLU A 81 18.01 -10.67 -3.34
CA GLU A 81 17.69 -9.33 -3.82
C GLU A 81 18.82 -8.33 -3.60
N LEU A 82 19.48 -8.38 -2.44
CA LEU A 82 20.63 -7.52 -2.17
C LEU A 82 21.78 -7.81 -3.14
N ASN A 83 22.10 -9.09 -3.37
CA ASN A 83 23.12 -9.48 -4.32
C ASN A 83 22.76 -9.05 -5.75
N GLU A 84 21.49 -9.14 -6.14
CA GLU A 84 21.02 -8.65 -7.43
C GLU A 84 21.15 -7.13 -7.55
N ALA A 85 20.78 -6.37 -6.52
CA ALA A 85 20.92 -4.92 -6.49
C ALA A 85 22.40 -4.51 -6.62
N VAL A 86 23.31 -5.20 -5.92
CA VAL A 86 24.76 -4.99 -6.04
C VAL A 86 25.25 -5.31 -7.44
N ARG A 87 24.87 -6.47 -8.00
CA ARG A 87 25.29 -6.90 -9.34
C ARG A 87 24.81 -5.96 -10.44
N THR A 88 23.60 -5.42 -10.30
CA THR A 88 22.98 -4.54 -11.30
C THR A 88 23.28 -3.06 -11.07
N GLY A 89 23.90 -2.70 -9.94
CA GLY A 89 24.13 -1.31 -9.54
C GLY A 89 22.85 -0.55 -9.20
N ASN A 90 21.74 -1.26 -8.91
CA ASN A 90 20.47 -0.69 -8.48
C ASN A 90 20.53 -0.30 -6.99
N ILE A 91 21.55 0.47 -6.63
CA ILE A 91 21.84 0.97 -5.29
C ILE A 91 21.98 2.47 -5.42
N VAL A 92 21.32 3.20 -4.54
CA VAL A 92 21.42 4.66 -4.45
C VAL A 92 22.87 5.03 -4.09
N ALA A 93 23.49 5.88 -4.89
CA ALA A 93 24.91 6.21 -4.78
C ALA A 93 25.21 7.19 -3.63
N ASP A 94 24.30 8.12 -3.37
CA ASP A 94 24.39 9.13 -2.30
C ASP A 94 23.00 9.59 -1.85
N GLY A 95 22.94 10.36 -0.76
CA GLY A 95 21.69 10.88 -0.21
C GLY A 95 21.17 12.17 -0.87
N GLU A 96 21.87 12.73 -1.86
CA GLU A 96 21.59 14.08 -2.38
C GLU A 96 21.03 14.06 -3.80
N SER A 97 21.64 13.27 -4.68
CA SER A 97 21.29 13.21 -6.10
C SER A 97 20.16 12.23 -6.38
N GLY A 98 19.94 11.25 -5.48
CA GLY A 98 19.01 10.14 -5.68
C GLY A 98 19.40 9.20 -6.83
N LYS A 99 20.59 9.39 -7.44
CA LYS A 99 21.06 8.59 -8.56
C LYS A 99 21.53 7.22 -8.10
N LYS A 100 21.41 6.24 -8.99
CA LYS A 100 21.88 4.86 -8.76
C LYS A 100 23.31 4.66 -9.27
N LEU A 101 24.01 3.67 -8.70
CA LEU A 101 25.39 3.35 -9.10
C LEU A 101 25.51 2.97 -10.59
N ASN A 102 24.50 2.32 -11.16
CA ASN A 102 24.46 1.99 -12.59
C ASN A 102 24.26 3.21 -13.50
N GLU A 103 23.64 4.27 -13.00
CA GLU A 103 23.45 5.53 -13.74
C GLU A 103 24.74 6.37 -13.74
N LEU A 104 25.48 6.36 -12.62
CA LEU A 104 26.75 7.07 -12.51
C LEU A 104 27.91 6.30 -13.15
N PHE A 105 27.91 4.98 -13.07
CA PHE A 105 28.99 4.12 -13.54
C PHE A 105 28.49 2.99 -14.46
N PRO A 106 27.83 3.31 -15.59
CA PRO A 106 27.20 2.29 -16.45
C PRO A 106 28.17 1.23 -16.95
N ALA A 107 29.43 1.60 -17.20
CA ALA A 107 30.49 0.68 -17.61
C ALA A 107 30.77 -0.43 -16.57
N ARG A 108 30.52 -0.18 -15.28
CA ARG A 108 30.71 -1.16 -14.19
C ARG A 108 29.54 -2.13 -14.03
N TYR A 109 28.38 -1.80 -14.62
CA TYR A 109 27.12 -2.54 -14.45
C TYR A 109 26.47 -2.93 -15.79
N ALA A 110 27.30 -3.11 -16.83
CA ALA A 110 26.88 -3.35 -18.21
C ALA A 110 25.92 -4.53 -18.41
N ALA A 111 25.89 -5.48 -17.47
CA ALA A 111 24.95 -6.60 -17.48
C ALA A 111 23.48 -6.16 -17.43
N LYS A 112 23.12 -5.10 -16.71
CA LYS A 112 21.75 -4.57 -16.70
C LYS A 112 21.41 -3.80 -17.97
N ALA A 113 22.35 -2.98 -18.46
CA ALA A 113 22.18 -2.25 -19.72
C ALA A 113 21.94 -3.18 -20.91
N ALA A 114 22.62 -4.33 -20.95
CA ALA A 114 22.42 -5.35 -21.97
C ALA A 114 21.04 -6.03 -21.87
N VAL A 115 20.56 -6.32 -20.66
CA VAL A 115 19.23 -6.92 -20.42
C VAL A 115 18.11 -5.93 -20.77
N ASP A 116 18.27 -4.66 -20.43
CA ASP A 116 17.29 -3.61 -20.77
C ASP A 116 17.25 -3.33 -22.26
N ALA A 117 18.40 -3.28 -22.92
CA ALA A 117 18.47 -3.14 -24.38
C ALA A 117 17.82 -4.32 -25.12
N LEU A 118 18.01 -5.54 -24.62
CA LEU A 118 17.36 -6.74 -25.18
C LEU A 118 15.85 -6.75 -24.93
N THR A 119 15.40 -6.26 -23.78
CA THR A 119 13.98 -6.18 -23.42
C THR A 119 13.27 -5.06 -24.19
N ALA A 120 13.94 -3.94 -24.44
CA ALA A 120 13.41 -2.82 -25.23
C ALA A 120 13.36 -3.10 -26.74
N ALA A 121 14.09 -4.11 -27.22
CA ALA A 121 14.12 -4.53 -28.63
C ALA A 121 13.10 -5.64 -28.98
N ARG A 122 12.27 -6.06 -28.01
CA ARG A 122 11.22 -7.09 -28.16
C ARG A 122 9.83 -6.45 -28.13
#